data_AF-A0A9W6D1P6-F1
#
_entry.id   AF-A0A9W6D1P6-F1
#
_cell.length_a   1.000
_cell.length_b   1.000
_cell.length_c   1.000
_cell.angle_alpha   90.00
_cell.angle_beta   90.00
_cell.angle_gamma   90.00
#
_symmetry.space_group_name_H-M   'P 1'
#
loop_
_entity.id
_entity.type
_entity.pdbx_description
1 polymer ?
#
loop_
_entity_poly.entity_id
_entity_poly.type
_entity_poly.pdbx_seq_one_letter_code
_entity_poly.pdbx_strand_id
1 'polypeptide(L)'
;MRWVLGSGRYWLAGALAVLLVAGVAFTATGGFGTGADDADAVDCSASEAESAADAARVAVACGFEVEVTGERTPWETSWAQPDGLSRLDVSAVPVRVEVDGEWVEPDSSLVVDENGDVAVAAPVYPTVLNPGGAAGAGRALGVIEREGMRLEVGFPLDLPIPEVSGTQAVY
;
A
#
# COMPACT_ATOMS: atom_id res chain seq x y z
N MET A 1 36.78 28.56 -3.15
CA MET A 1 37.67 27.41 -2.89
C MET A 1 38.24 26.92 -4.23
N ARG A 2 39.58 26.89 -4.35
CA ARG A 2 40.31 26.48 -5.56
C ARG A 2 40.72 25.02 -5.42
N TRP A 3 40.30 24.18 -6.35
CA TRP A 3 40.78 22.79 -6.44
C TRP A 3 42.13 22.78 -7.18
N VAL A 4 43.14 22.22 -6.53
CA VAL A 4 44.49 22.03 -7.07
C VAL A 4 44.61 20.58 -7.54
N LEU A 5 44.93 20.40 -8.82
CA LEU A 5 45.44 19.14 -9.37
C LEU A 5 46.90 18.94 -8.96
N GLY A 6 47.27 17.70 -8.64
CA GLY A 6 48.65 17.21 -8.58
C GLY A 6 48.62 15.68 -8.44
N SER A 7 48.93 14.93 -9.51
CA SER A 7 50.25 14.31 -9.78
C SER A 7 50.55 13.11 -8.87
N GLY A 8 50.91 11.91 -9.32
CA GLY A 8 51.22 11.42 -10.66
C GLY A 8 51.91 10.04 -10.56
N ARG A 9 52.18 9.48 -11.74
CA ARG A 9 53.22 8.48 -12.09
C ARG A 9 53.10 7.06 -11.53
N TYR A 10 52.49 6.24 -12.39
CA TYR A 10 52.85 4.88 -12.80
C TYR A 10 54.24 4.38 -12.35
N TRP A 11 54.23 3.22 -11.69
CA TRP A 11 55.38 2.33 -11.61
C TRP A 11 55.06 1.03 -12.36
N LEU A 12 55.89 0.75 -13.36
CA LEU A 12 56.01 -0.54 -14.02
C LEU A 12 56.87 -1.47 -13.15
N ALA A 13 56.35 -2.62 -12.79
CA ALA A 13 57.08 -3.86 -12.46
C ALA A 13 56.04 -4.99 -12.62
N GLY A 14 56.19 -6.02 -13.46
CA GLY A 14 57.39 -6.70 -13.91
C GLY A 14 57.65 -7.91 -13.02
N ALA A 15 57.05 -9.06 -13.33
CA ALA A 15 57.66 -10.40 -13.29
C ALA A 15 56.60 -11.52 -13.33
N LEU A 16 56.71 -12.36 -14.36
CA LEU A 16 56.18 -13.71 -14.41
C LEU A 16 56.73 -14.56 -13.25
N ALA A 17 55.87 -15.36 -12.62
CA ALA A 17 56.28 -16.57 -11.91
C ALA A 17 55.25 -17.67 -12.15
N VAL A 18 55.60 -18.60 -13.05
CA VAL A 18 54.92 -19.89 -13.21
C VAL A 18 55.40 -20.80 -12.08
N LEU A 19 54.48 -21.34 -11.29
CA LEU A 19 54.73 -22.41 -10.33
C LEU A 19 53.64 -23.49 -10.47
N LEU A 20 54.04 -24.57 -11.13
CA LEU A 20 53.39 -25.89 -11.21
C LEU A 20 53.70 -26.65 -9.92
N VAL A 21 52.71 -27.05 -9.10
CA VAL A 21 52.79 -28.29 -8.29
C VAL A 21 51.37 -28.81 -7.94
N ALA A 22 51.21 -30.12 -8.21
CA ALA A 22 50.35 -31.14 -7.61
C ALA A 22 48.82 -31.07 -7.77
N GLY A 23 48.32 -32.05 -8.52
CA GLY A 23 46.93 -32.46 -8.50
C GLY A 23 46.50 -32.99 -7.14
N VAL A 24 45.32 -32.55 -6.73
CA VAL A 24 44.52 -33.19 -5.70
C VAL A 24 43.32 -33.80 -6.41
N ALA A 25 43.33 -35.13 -6.52
CA ALA A 25 42.13 -35.88 -6.84
C ALA A 25 41.22 -35.85 -5.60
N PHE A 26 40.16 -35.05 -5.65
CA PHE A 26 39.03 -35.18 -4.72
C PHE A 26 37.79 -35.57 -5.51
N THR A 27 37.32 -36.77 -5.20
CA THR A 27 36.20 -37.48 -5.81
C THR A 27 34.90 -36.67 -5.72
N ALA A 28 34.28 -36.40 -6.87
CA ALA A 28 32.92 -35.87 -6.95
C ALA A 28 31.93 -36.94 -6.48
N THR A 29 31.46 -36.81 -5.23
CA THR A 29 30.18 -37.37 -4.76
C THR A 29 29.46 -36.32 -3.92
N GLY A 30 29.41 -35.09 -4.44
CA GLY A 30 28.37 -34.14 -4.03
C GLY A 30 27.13 -34.49 -4.82
N GLY A 31 26.25 -35.31 -4.24
CA GLY A 31 24.89 -35.43 -4.75
C GLY A 31 24.32 -34.03 -4.80
N PHE A 32 23.94 -33.57 -6.00
CA PHE A 32 22.90 -32.57 -6.10
C PHE A 32 21.70 -33.24 -5.45
N GLY A 33 21.46 -32.91 -4.18
CA GLY A 33 20.14 -33.11 -3.62
C GLY A 33 19.22 -32.36 -4.56
N THR A 34 18.52 -33.10 -5.42
CA THR A 34 17.22 -32.66 -5.87
C THR A 34 16.37 -32.64 -4.61
N GLY A 35 16.57 -31.63 -3.77
CA GLY A 35 15.42 -30.87 -3.35
C GLY A 35 14.77 -30.51 -4.66
N ALA A 36 13.81 -31.33 -5.09
CA ALA A 36 12.63 -30.75 -5.63
C ALA A 36 12.27 -29.70 -4.59
N ASP A 37 12.69 -28.46 -4.82
CA ASP A 37 11.83 -27.33 -4.57
C ASP A 37 10.44 -27.88 -4.90
N ASP A 38 9.60 -28.05 -3.89
CA ASP A 38 8.18 -27.87 -4.11
C ASP A 38 8.11 -26.47 -4.73
N ALA A 39 8.23 -26.42 -6.05
CA ALA A 39 7.75 -25.32 -6.84
C ALA A 39 6.29 -25.31 -6.46
N ASP A 40 5.96 -24.46 -5.49
CA ASP A 40 4.60 -24.24 -5.00
C ASP A 40 3.72 -24.25 -6.24
N ALA A 41 2.97 -25.32 -6.39
CA ALA A 41 2.11 -25.49 -7.55
C ALA A 41 1.19 -24.27 -7.53
N VAL A 42 1.22 -23.49 -8.61
CA VAL A 42 0.45 -22.25 -8.66
C VAL A 42 -1.01 -22.57 -8.42
N ASP A 43 -1.59 -21.96 -7.39
CA ASP A 43 -3.01 -22.11 -7.07
C ASP A 43 -3.86 -21.31 -8.05
N CYS A 44 -4.43 -21.99 -9.03
CA CYS A 44 -5.33 -21.39 -10.01
C CYS A 44 -6.74 -21.10 -9.49
N SER A 45 -6.98 -21.21 -8.18
CA SER A 45 -8.20 -20.69 -7.53
C SER A 45 -8.03 -19.27 -6.98
N ALA A 46 -6.80 -18.77 -6.86
CA ALA A 46 -6.52 -17.41 -6.41
C ALA A 46 -6.81 -16.39 -7.53
N SER A 47 -7.82 -15.54 -7.32
CA SER A 47 -8.14 -14.41 -8.22
C SER A 47 -7.51 -13.09 -7.79
N GLU A 48 -6.83 -13.08 -6.65
CA GLU A 48 -6.19 -11.91 -6.07
C GLU A 48 -4.87 -12.30 -5.39
N ALA A 49 -3.91 -11.38 -5.34
CA ALA A 49 -2.66 -11.53 -4.62
C ALA A 49 -2.18 -10.18 -4.08
N GLU A 50 -1.44 -10.19 -2.97
CA GLU A 50 -0.97 -8.95 -2.33
C GLU A 50 0.08 -8.24 -3.20
N SER A 51 1.02 -8.98 -3.79
CA SER A 51 2.12 -8.43 -4.57
C SER A 51 1.89 -8.57 -6.08
N ALA A 52 2.35 -7.57 -6.85
CA ALA A 52 2.29 -7.63 -8.32
C ALA A 52 3.07 -8.82 -8.89
N ALA A 53 4.17 -9.23 -8.22
CA ALA A 53 4.96 -10.37 -8.64
C ALA A 53 4.18 -11.69 -8.51
N ASP A 54 3.46 -11.87 -7.40
CA ASP A 54 2.63 -13.06 -7.18
C ASP A 54 1.44 -13.09 -8.13
N ALA A 55 0.76 -11.95 -8.28
CA ALA A 55 -0.33 -11.83 -9.24
C ALA A 55 0.11 -12.18 -10.67
N ALA A 56 1.28 -11.70 -11.11
CA ALA A 56 1.82 -12.00 -12.43
C ALA A 56 2.17 -13.49 -12.60
N ARG A 57 2.76 -14.13 -11.57
CA ARG A 57 3.04 -15.58 -11.61
C ARG A 57 1.75 -16.37 -11.78
N VAL A 58 0.71 -16.05 -11.02
CA VAL A 58 -0.59 -16.73 -11.10
C VAL A 58 -1.26 -16.46 -12.44
N ALA A 59 -1.31 -15.21 -12.89
CA ALA A 59 -1.98 -14.84 -14.13
C ALA A 59 -1.40 -15.55 -15.36
N VAL A 60 -0.06 -15.59 -15.48
CA VAL A 60 0.62 -16.27 -16.59
C VAL A 60 0.46 -17.79 -16.52
N ALA A 61 0.59 -18.39 -15.33
CA ALA A 61 0.50 -19.83 -15.17
C ALA A 61 -0.92 -20.37 -15.35
N CYS A 62 -1.94 -19.61 -14.91
CA CYS A 62 -3.33 -20.04 -14.89
C CYS A 62 -4.19 -19.47 -16.02
N GLY A 63 -3.70 -18.47 -16.77
CA GLY A 63 -4.34 -17.97 -17.99
C GLY A 63 -5.52 -17.03 -17.76
N PHE A 64 -5.61 -16.38 -16.59
CA PHE A 64 -6.64 -15.39 -16.27
C PHE A 64 -6.04 -14.19 -15.55
N GLU A 65 -6.78 -13.09 -15.46
CA GLU A 65 -6.32 -11.88 -14.77
C GLU A 65 -6.40 -12.02 -13.25
N VAL A 66 -5.41 -11.47 -12.53
CA VAL A 66 -5.32 -11.56 -11.07
C VAL A 66 -5.17 -10.15 -10.49
N GLU A 67 -6.00 -9.78 -9.52
CA GLU A 67 -5.92 -8.47 -8.88
C GLU A 67 -4.67 -8.36 -7.99
N VAL A 68 -4.04 -7.19 -7.98
CA VAL A 68 -2.96 -6.82 -7.05
C VAL A 68 -3.55 -6.02 -5.88
N THR A 69 -3.86 -6.68 -4.76
CA THR A 69 -4.54 -6.04 -3.64
C THR A 69 -3.67 -5.06 -2.85
N GLY A 70 -2.35 -5.22 -2.87
CA GLY A 70 -1.41 -4.29 -2.22
C GLY A 70 -1.32 -2.93 -2.92
N GLU A 71 -1.84 -2.82 -4.13
CA GLU A 71 -1.94 -1.56 -4.90
C GLU A 71 -3.36 -0.98 -4.87
N ARG A 72 -4.29 -1.61 -4.13
CA ARG A 72 -5.69 -1.20 -4.06
C ARG A 72 -5.81 0.17 -3.39
N THR A 73 -6.53 1.09 -4.03
CA THR A 73 -6.87 2.40 -3.45
C THR A 73 -8.38 2.64 -3.58
N PRO A 74 -8.92 3.72 -2.98
CA PRO A 74 -10.31 4.10 -3.23
C PRO A 74 -10.64 4.34 -4.71
N TRP A 75 -9.64 4.68 -5.54
CA TRP A 75 -9.81 5.07 -6.94
C TRP A 75 -9.26 4.05 -7.94
N GLU A 76 -8.36 3.17 -7.52
CA GLU A 76 -7.54 2.37 -8.42
C GLU A 76 -7.61 0.88 -8.13
N THR A 77 -7.54 0.07 -9.19
CA THR A 77 -7.38 -1.38 -9.12
C THR A 77 -6.39 -1.83 -10.17
N SER A 78 -5.34 -2.51 -9.72
CA SER A 78 -4.28 -3.02 -10.57
C SER A 78 -4.48 -4.53 -10.79
N TRP A 79 -4.25 -4.97 -12.01
CA TRP A 79 -4.43 -6.35 -12.44
C TRP A 79 -3.20 -6.83 -13.20
N ALA A 80 -2.75 -8.04 -12.90
CA ALA A 80 -1.79 -8.77 -13.73
C ALA A 80 -2.54 -9.57 -14.79
N GLN A 81 -2.11 -9.44 -16.05
CA GLN A 81 -2.73 -10.09 -17.20
C GLN A 81 -1.99 -11.38 -17.58
N PRO A 82 -2.67 -12.37 -18.19
CA PRO A 82 -2.03 -13.63 -18.60
C PRO A 82 -1.00 -13.48 -19.72
N ASP A 83 -1.01 -12.37 -20.45
CA ASP A 83 -0.02 -12.02 -21.47
C ASP A 83 1.26 -11.39 -20.89
N GLY A 84 1.34 -11.23 -19.57
CA GLY A 84 2.45 -10.61 -18.86
C GLY A 84 2.39 -9.08 -18.82
N LEU A 85 1.31 -8.46 -19.32
CA LEU A 85 1.04 -7.03 -19.16
C LEU A 85 0.28 -6.76 -17.85
N SER A 86 0.04 -5.47 -17.57
CA SER A 86 -0.78 -5.02 -16.44
C SER A 86 -1.95 -4.17 -16.93
N ARG A 87 -3.11 -4.27 -16.27
CA ARG A 87 -4.24 -3.36 -16.45
C ARG A 87 -4.43 -2.54 -15.19
N LEU A 88 -4.70 -1.24 -15.35
CA LEU A 88 -5.05 -0.34 -14.27
C LEU A 88 -6.45 0.22 -14.54
N ASP A 89 -7.37 -0.04 -13.63
CA ASP A 89 -8.70 0.57 -13.63
C ASP A 89 -8.67 1.79 -12.70
N VAL A 90 -9.04 2.95 -13.22
CA VAL A 90 -9.04 4.22 -12.48
C VAL A 90 -10.44 4.83 -12.51
N SER A 91 -10.92 5.27 -11.36
CA SER A 91 -12.22 5.94 -11.21
C SER A 91 -12.05 7.41 -10.84
N ALA A 92 -12.94 8.26 -11.39
CA ALA A 92 -13.02 9.68 -11.03
C ALA A 92 -13.60 9.91 -9.63
N VAL A 93 -14.31 8.92 -9.09
CA VAL A 93 -14.89 8.93 -7.74
C VAL A 93 -14.47 7.67 -6.98
N PRO A 94 -14.36 7.74 -5.65
CA PRO A 94 -14.09 6.56 -4.83
C PRO A 94 -15.14 5.48 -5.08
N VAL A 95 -14.70 4.26 -5.38
CA VAL A 95 -15.58 3.08 -5.56
C VAL A 95 -15.60 2.17 -4.34
N ARG A 96 -14.61 2.34 -3.46
CA ARG A 96 -14.41 1.60 -2.23
C ARG A 96 -13.67 2.48 -1.22
N VAL A 97 -13.80 2.19 0.06
CA VAL A 97 -13.01 2.78 1.14
C VAL A 97 -12.61 1.69 2.11
N GLU A 98 -11.52 1.89 2.83
CA GLU A 98 -11.07 0.95 3.86
C GLU A 98 -11.53 1.44 5.23
N VAL A 99 -12.34 0.62 5.91
CA VAL A 99 -12.83 0.85 7.28
C VAL A 99 -12.45 -0.37 8.10
N ASP A 100 -11.73 -0.16 9.19
CA ASP A 100 -11.28 -1.23 10.09
C ASP A 100 -10.54 -2.40 9.39
N GLY A 101 -9.82 -2.09 8.30
CA GLY A 101 -9.07 -3.05 7.49
C GLY A 101 -9.91 -3.80 6.44
N GLU A 102 -11.18 -3.43 6.28
CA GLU A 102 -12.08 -4.02 5.29
C GLU A 102 -12.46 -3.00 4.20
N TRP A 103 -12.45 -3.46 2.95
CA TRP A 103 -12.89 -2.66 1.81
C TRP A 103 -14.42 -2.72 1.70
N VAL A 104 -15.07 -1.56 1.83
CA VAL A 104 -16.52 -1.41 1.76
C VAL A 104 -16.92 -0.34 0.74
N GLU A 105 -18.20 -0.32 0.34
CA GLU A 105 -18.73 0.77 -0.49
C GLU A 105 -18.74 2.09 0.31
N PRO A 106 -18.38 3.24 -0.30
CA PRO A 106 -18.42 4.52 0.40
C PRO A 106 -19.83 4.83 0.91
N ASP A 107 -19.95 5.17 2.19
CA ASP A 107 -21.20 5.55 2.84
C ASP A 107 -21.02 6.89 3.56
N SER A 108 -21.81 7.87 3.12
CA SER A 108 -21.80 9.24 3.66
C SER A 108 -22.80 9.46 4.80
N SER A 109 -23.50 8.40 5.23
CA SER A 109 -24.39 8.46 6.39
C SER A 109 -23.62 8.82 7.65
N LEU A 110 -24.27 9.56 8.54
CA LEU A 110 -23.71 10.00 9.80
C LEU A 110 -24.13 9.04 10.91
N VAL A 111 -23.15 8.66 11.73
CA VAL A 111 -23.32 7.80 12.89
C VAL A 111 -22.73 8.49 14.10
N VAL A 112 -23.32 8.24 15.27
CA VAL A 112 -22.71 8.64 16.54
C VAL A 112 -21.82 7.50 16.99
N ASP A 113 -20.52 7.76 17.14
CA ASP A 113 -19.56 6.75 17.55
C ASP A 113 -19.60 6.49 19.07
N GLU A 114 -18.78 5.56 19.54
CA GLU A 114 -18.68 5.21 20.96
C GLU A 114 -18.17 6.35 21.86
N ASN A 115 -17.47 7.33 21.28
CA ASN A 115 -16.98 8.52 21.97
C ASN A 115 -18.04 9.64 21.99
N GLY A 116 -19.17 9.43 21.33
CA GLY A 116 -20.26 10.39 21.18
C GLY A 116 -20.03 11.40 20.05
N ASP A 117 -18.98 11.24 19.23
CA ASP A 117 -18.70 12.08 18.08
C ASP A 117 -19.58 11.70 16.89
N VAL A 118 -19.92 12.68 16.05
CA VAL A 118 -20.72 12.45 14.84
C VAL A 118 -19.76 12.15 13.68
N ALA A 119 -19.57 10.87 13.36
CA ALA A 119 -18.68 10.41 12.30
C ALA A 119 -19.44 10.09 11.00
N VAL A 120 -18.72 10.04 9.90
CA VAL A 120 -19.21 9.48 8.64
C VAL A 120 -19.00 7.96 8.65
N ALA A 121 -19.98 7.17 8.21
CA ALA A 121 -20.00 5.72 8.34
C ALA A 121 -18.87 4.99 7.57
N ALA A 122 -18.63 5.37 6.31
CA ALA A 122 -17.53 4.84 5.51
C ALA A 122 -16.92 5.98 4.67
N PRO A 123 -16.08 6.82 5.29
CA PRO A 123 -15.52 7.99 4.64
C PRO A 123 -14.26 7.65 3.84
N VAL A 124 -14.04 8.41 2.78
CA VAL A 124 -12.80 8.35 1.98
C VAL A 124 -11.62 8.94 2.76
N TYR A 125 -11.92 9.95 3.57
CA TYR A 125 -10.99 10.62 4.47
C TYR A 125 -11.66 10.75 5.84
N PRO A 126 -10.99 10.40 6.95
CA PRO A 126 -11.54 10.54 8.29
C PRO A 126 -12.22 11.89 8.47
N THR A 127 -13.52 11.85 8.75
CA THR A 127 -14.37 13.03 8.85
C THR A 127 -15.24 12.91 10.09
N VAL A 128 -15.13 13.91 10.97
CA VAL A 128 -15.92 14.01 12.20
C VAL A 128 -16.57 15.38 12.31
N LEU A 129 -17.81 15.41 12.76
CA LEU A 129 -18.58 16.60 13.08
C LEU A 129 -18.66 16.76 14.60
N ASN A 130 -18.86 18.01 15.03
CA ASN A 130 -18.94 18.37 16.43
C ASN A 130 -20.13 17.68 17.13
N PRO A 131 -19.95 17.03 18.29
CA PRO A 131 -21.07 16.40 18.99
C PRO A 131 -22.01 17.41 19.67
N GLY A 132 -21.65 18.69 19.68
CA GLY A 132 -22.40 19.74 20.34
C GLY A 132 -22.37 19.66 21.87
N GLY A 133 -23.10 20.56 22.50
CA GLY A 133 -23.20 20.64 23.96
C GLY A 133 -21.83 20.78 24.64
N ALA A 134 -21.73 20.24 25.87
CA ALA A 134 -20.50 20.31 26.65
C ALA A 134 -19.34 19.50 26.04
N ALA A 135 -19.64 18.39 25.37
CA ALA A 135 -18.63 17.52 24.73
C ALA A 135 -18.01 18.17 23.47
N GLY A 136 -18.76 19.07 22.84
CA GLY A 136 -18.38 19.82 21.64
C GLY A 136 -17.71 21.17 21.89
N ALA A 137 -17.70 21.63 23.14
CA ALA A 137 -17.30 22.99 23.48
C ALA A 137 -15.84 23.30 23.05
N GLY A 138 -15.65 24.38 22.30
CA GLY A 138 -14.34 24.82 21.80
C GLY A 138 -13.74 23.97 20.67
N ARG A 139 -14.44 22.93 20.20
CA ARG A 139 -14.03 22.12 19.04
C ARG A 139 -14.54 22.75 17.73
N ALA A 140 -13.87 22.45 16.63
CA ALA A 140 -14.34 22.81 15.29
C ALA A 140 -15.74 22.20 15.01
N LEU A 141 -16.52 22.83 14.12
CA LEU A 141 -17.79 22.30 13.61
C LEU A 141 -17.59 20.96 12.89
N GLY A 142 -16.51 20.87 12.12
CA GLY A 142 -16.16 19.67 11.38
C GLY A 142 -14.66 19.62 11.11
N VAL A 143 -14.15 18.41 11.02
CA VAL A 143 -12.74 18.10 10.81
C VAL A 143 -12.63 17.05 9.73
N ILE A 144 -11.72 17.27 8.78
CA ILE A 144 -11.33 16.28 7.77
C ILE A 144 -9.83 16.09 7.85
N GLU A 145 -9.37 14.84 7.92
CA GLU A 145 -7.95 14.50 7.96
C GLU A 145 -7.53 13.75 6.70
N ARG A 146 -6.39 14.16 6.12
CA ARG A 146 -5.82 13.52 4.94
C ARG A 146 -4.31 13.58 5.00
N GLU A 147 -3.64 12.44 5.00
CA GLU A 147 -2.16 12.36 4.87
C GLU A 147 -1.43 13.24 5.90
N GLY A 148 -1.91 13.27 7.15
CA GLY A 148 -1.36 14.10 8.22
C GLY A 148 -1.71 15.59 8.14
N MET A 149 -2.44 16.02 7.11
CA MET A 149 -3.05 17.34 7.02
C MET A 149 -4.44 17.31 7.66
N ARG A 150 -4.80 18.43 8.28
CA ARG A 150 -6.07 18.59 8.99
C ARG A 150 -6.77 19.86 8.53
N LEU A 151 -7.96 19.71 7.99
CA LEU A 151 -8.86 20.82 7.65
C LEU A 151 -9.91 20.93 8.75
N GLU A 152 -10.01 22.11 9.36
CA GLU A 152 -11.02 22.40 10.36
C GLU A 152 -11.96 23.49 9.87
N VAL A 153 -13.25 23.27 10.04
CA VAL A 153 -14.28 24.28 9.84
C VAL A 153 -14.70 24.78 11.21
N GLY A 154 -14.41 26.05 11.53
CA GLY A 154 -14.82 26.67 12.79
C GLY A 154 -16.26 27.19 12.75
N PHE A 155 -16.87 27.36 13.92
CA PHE A 155 -18.12 28.08 14.11
C PHE A 155 -18.00 29.07 15.28
N PRO A 156 -18.52 30.29 15.18
CA PRO A 156 -18.25 31.35 16.16
C PRO A 156 -19.08 31.24 17.45
N LEU A 157 -20.03 30.31 17.52
CA LEU A 157 -20.94 30.12 18.65
C LEU A 157 -20.80 28.70 19.22
N ASP A 158 -21.24 28.52 20.46
CA ASP A 158 -21.41 27.19 21.04
C ASP A 158 -22.48 26.41 20.27
N LEU A 159 -22.14 25.19 19.88
CA LEU A 159 -23.01 24.32 19.10
C LEU A 159 -23.92 23.51 20.04
N PRO A 160 -25.25 23.52 19.84
CA PRO A 160 -26.16 22.60 20.55
C PRO A 160 -25.90 21.14 20.12
N ILE A 161 -26.48 20.18 20.84
CA ILE A 161 -26.40 18.77 20.44
C ILE A 161 -27.16 18.60 19.12
N PRO A 162 -26.53 18.06 18.06
CA PRO A 162 -27.17 17.99 16.75
C PRO A 162 -28.24 16.90 16.67
N GLU A 163 -29.26 17.13 15.86
CA GLU A 163 -30.14 16.08 15.35
C GLU A 163 -29.52 15.47 14.10
N VAL A 164 -29.24 14.16 14.12
CA VAL A 164 -28.61 13.42 13.02
C VAL A 164 -29.66 12.62 12.25
N SER A 165 -29.71 12.83 10.93
CA SER A 165 -30.61 12.11 10.03
C SER A 165 -29.92 11.83 8.70
N GLY A 166 -29.64 10.55 8.43
CA GLY A 166 -28.96 10.13 7.20
C GLY A 166 -27.60 10.82 7.08
N THR A 167 -27.41 11.62 6.04
CA THR A 167 -26.16 12.35 5.77
C THR A 167 -26.13 13.77 6.37
N GLN A 168 -27.06 14.11 7.26
CA GLN A 168 -27.22 15.48 7.78
C GLN A 168 -27.17 15.53 9.31
N ALA A 169 -26.47 16.53 9.83
CA ALA A 169 -26.51 16.94 11.23
C ALA A 169 -27.05 18.39 11.31
N VAL A 170 -28.07 18.61 12.14
CA VAL A 170 -28.68 19.93 12.36
C VAL A 170 -28.40 20.37 13.78
N TYR A 171 -27.71 21.51 13.92
CA TYR A 171 -27.40 22.17 15.19
C TYR A 171 -28.43 23.28 15.45
#